data_AF-A0A7C0YN59-F1
#
_entry.id   AF-A0A7C0YN59-F1
#
_cell.length_a   1.000
_cell.length_b   1.000
_cell.length_c   1.000
_cell.angle_alpha   90.00
_cell.angle_beta   90.00
_cell.angle_gamma   90.00
#
_symmetry.space_group_name_H-M   'P 1'
#
loop_
_entity.id
_entity.type
_entity.pdbx_description
1 polymer ?
#
loop_
_entity_poly.entity_id
_entity_poly.type
_entity_poly.pdbx_seq_one_letter_code
_entity_poly.pdbx_strand_id
1 'polypeptide(L)' 'MMHRITLIPGDGVGPEITEATVRVIEATGVPIEWDVQEAGEDVYKSEGTPLPERVIESIRKNRVAIKG' A
#
# COMPACT_ATOMS: atom_id res chain seq x y z
N MET A 1 -15.77 -13.56 0.48
CA MET A 1 -15.53 -12.56 1.53
C MET A 1 -14.58 -11.52 0.98
N MET A 2 -14.73 -10.25 1.32
CA MET A 2 -13.85 -9.18 0.84
C MET A 2 -12.56 -9.14 1.67
N HIS A 3 -11.41 -9.13 1.00
CA HIS A 3 -10.10 -9.04 1.64
C HIS A 3 -9.69 -7.58 1.78
N ARG A 4 -9.45 -7.09 3.00
CA ARG A 4 -8.89 -5.75 3.20
C ARG A 4 -7.38 -5.85 3.27
N ILE A 5 -6.68 -5.16 2.39
CA ILE A 5 -5.21 -5.23 2.27
C ILE A 5 -4.64 -3.83 2.30
N THR A 6 -3.60 -3.61 3.11
CA THR A 6 -2.85 -2.36 3.09
C THR A 6 -2.00 -2.29 1.83
N LEU A 7 -2.23 -1.29 0.99
CA LEU A 7 -1.42 -1.04 -0.19
C LEU A 7 -0.51 0.17 0.08
N ILE A 8 0.79 -0.03 -0.03
CA ILE A 8 1.78 1.03 0.16
C ILE A 8 2.51 1.25 -1.16
N PRO A 9 2.19 2.31 -1.93
CA PRO A 9 2.90 2.63 -3.15
C PRO A 9 4.41 2.79 -2.91
N GLY A 10 5.21 2.42 -3.90
CA GLY A 10 6.65 2.71 -3.91
C GLY A 10 6.94 4.16 -4.30
N ASP A 11 8.17 4.61 -4.06
CA ASP A 11 8.69 5.88 -4.57
C ASP A 11 9.32 5.69 -5.97
N GLY A 12 9.64 6.78 -6.67
CA GLY A 12 10.30 6.72 -7.99
C GLY A 12 9.39 6.08 -9.06
N VAL A 13 9.80 4.94 -9.63
CA VAL A 13 8.96 4.13 -10.55
C VAL A 13 7.94 3.22 -9.82
N GLY A 14 7.95 3.27 -8.48
CA GLY A 14 7.10 2.48 -7.61
C GLY A 14 5.59 2.70 -7.81
N PRO A 15 5.08 3.93 -8.05
CA PRO A 15 3.65 4.15 -8.29
C PRO A 15 3.14 3.40 -9.54
N GLU A 16 3.87 3.45 -10.65
CA GLU A 16 3.49 2.77 -11.91
C GLU A 16 3.51 1.25 -11.76
N ILE A 17 4.49 0.71 -11.04
CA ILE A 17 4.59 -0.73 -10.74
C ILE A 17 3.48 -1.17 -9.78
N THR A 18 3.15 -0.33 -8.80
CA THR A 18 2.06 -0.58 -7.86
C THR A 18 0.71 -0.63 -8.58
N GLU A 19 0.45 0.33 -9.47
CA GLU A 19 -0.77 0.35 -10.28
C GLU A 19 -0.87 -0.89 -11.19
N ALA A 20 0.24 -1.29 -11.82
CA ALA A 20 0.29 -2.53 -12.61
C ALA A 20 -0.01 -3.77 -11.76
N THR A 21 0.52 -3.83 -10.55
CA THR A 21 0.27 -4.91 -9.59
C THR A 21 -1.20 -4.99 -9.22
N VAL A 22 -1.84 -3.85 -8.90
CA VAL A 22 -3.28 -3.77 -8.61
C VAL A 22 -4.09 -4.30 -9.80
N ARG A 23 -3.80 -3.86 -11.03
CA ARG A 23 -4.51 -4.33 -12.24
C ARG A 23 -4.41 -5.85 -12.43
N VAL A 24 -3.23 -6.43 -12.21
CA VAL A 24 -3.03 -7.89 -12.34
C VAL A 24 -3.82 -8.66 -11.28
N ILE A 25 -3.85 -8.16 -10.04
CA ILE A 25 -4.60 -8.79 -8.95
C ILE A 25 -6.11 -8.65 -9.17
N GLU A 26 -6.60 -7.49 -9.59
CA GLU A 26 -8.02 -7.28 -9.89
C GLU A 26 -8.51 -8.18 -11.03
N ALA A 27 -7.65 -8.45 -12.02
CA ALA A 27 -7.94 -9.37 -13.11
C ALA A 27 -8.16 -10.83 -12.65
N THR A 28 -7.74 -11.21 -11.43
CA THR A 28 -8.03 -12.55 -10.88
C THR A 28 -9.46 -12.68 -10.36
N GLY A 29 -10.22 -11.58 -10.27
CA GLY A 29 -11.59 -11.56 -9.75
C GLY A 29 -11.69 -11.74 -8.23
N VAL A 30 -10.57 -11.68 -7.50
CA VAL A 30 -10.60 -11.75 -6.03
C VAL A 30 -11.12 -10.41 -5.49
N PRO A 31 -12.16 -10.40 -4.64
CA PRO A 31 -12.69 -9.15 -4.09
C PRO A 31 -11.74 -8.59 -3.03
N ILE A 32 -11.06 -7.48 -3.37
CA ILE A 32 -10.12 -6.78 -2.50
C ILE A 32 -10.61 -5.37 -2.25
N GLU A 33 -10.47 -4.92 -1.01
CA GLU A 33 -10.59 -3.52 -0.62
C GLU A 33 -9.20 -3.01 -0.22
N TRP A 34 -8.70 -2.05 -0.99
CA TRP A 34 -7.38 -1.45 -0.76
C TRP A 34 -7.46 -0.36 0.31
N ASP A 35 -6.69 -0.53 1.38
CA ASP A 35 -6.38 0.51 2.35
C ASP A 35 -5.05 1.15 1.95
N VAL A 36 -5.13 2.22 1.15
CA VAL A 36 -3.94 2.86 0.59
C VAL A 36 -3.27 3.72 1.64
N GLN A 37 -1.98 3.46 1.89
CA GLN A 37 -1.16 4.16 2.86
C GLN A 37 0.13 4.63 2.20
N GLU A 38 0.56 5.85 2.45
CA GLU A 38 1.83 6.36 1.93
C GLU A 38 2.95 6.12 2.95
N ALA A 39 4.08 5.57 2.48
CA ALA A 39 5.32 5.42 3.23
C ALA A 39 6.49 5.39 2.25
N GLY A 40 7.66 5.88 2.66
CA GLY A 40 8.82 5.96 1.78
C GLY A 40 9.57 7.28 1.88
N GLU A 41 10.38 7.56 0.87
CA GLU A 41 11.20 8.77 0.79
C GLU A 41 10.35 10.04 0.75
N ASP A 42 9.27 10.04 -0.03
CA ASP A 42 8.44 11.23 -0.17
C ASP A 42 7.67 11.55 1.12
N VAL A 43 7.29 10.51 1.88
CA VAL A 43 6.70 10.67 3.22
C VAL A 43 7.75 11.12 4.24
N TYR A 44 8.99 10.64 4.14
CA TYR A 44 10.07 11.14 5.00
C TYR A 44 10.31 12.64 4.79
N LYS A 45 10.29 13.11 3.53
CA LYS A 45 10.46 14.53 3.21
C LYS A 45 9.36 15.40 3.79
N SER A 46 8.13 14.91 3.86
CA SER A 46 6.96 15.69 4.34
C SER A 46 6.71 15.56 5.84
N GLU A 47 6.97 14.39 6.43
CA GLU A 47 6.58 14.05 7.81
C GLU A 47 7.77 13.78 8.75
N GLY A 48 9.00 13.73 8.24
CA GLY A 48 10.21 13.48 9.03
C GLY A 48 10.39 12.01 9.46
N THR A 49 9.50 11.12 9.03
CA THR A 49 9.61 9.67 9.20
C THR A 49 9.18 8.97 7.91
N PRO A 50 9.92 7.94 7.43
CA PRO A 50 9.52 7.20 6.23
C PRO A 50 8.34 6.26 6.52
N LEU A 51 8.05 5.97 7.79
CA LEU A 51 7.05 5.01 8.21
C LEU A 51 6.21 5.55 9.39
N PRO A 52 5.22 6.40 9.11
CA PRO A 52 4.33 6.93 10.13
C PRO A 52 3.49 5.85 10.83
N GLU A 53 3.10 6.09 12.09
CA GLU A 53 2.37 5.09 12.89
C GLU A 53 1.04 4.67 12.23
N ARG A 54 0.35 5.56 11.50
CA ARG A 54 -0.88 5.22 10.75
C ARG A 54 -0.68 4.05 9.78
N VAL A 55 0.50 3.93 9.20
CA VAL A 55 0.84 2.87 8.25
C VAL A 55 1.01 1.55 9.00
N ILE A 56 1.72 1.60 10.14
CA ILE A 56 1.88 0.45 11.03
C ILE A 56 0.53 -0.03 11.58
N GLU A 57 -0.35 0.89 11.98
CA GLU A 57 -1.70 0.58 12.45
C GLU A 57 -2.55 -0.08 11.36
N SER A 58 -2.48 0.42 10.13
CA SER A 58 -3.13 -0.20 8.97
C SER A 58 -2.65 -1.63 8.74
N ILE A 59 -1.33 -1.86 8.73
CA ILE A 59 -0.75 -3.20 8.59
C ILE A 59 -1.21 -4.13 9.72
N ARG A 60 -1.19 -3.67 10.98
CA ARG A 60 -1.66 -4.47 12.13
C ARG A 60 -3.13 -4.82 12.02
N LYS A 61 -3.97 -3.88 11.57
CA LYS A 61 -5.41 -4.06 11.39
C LYS A 61 -5.73 -5.05 10.28
N ASN A 62 -5.09 -4.89 9.12
CA ASN A 62 -5.39 -5.67 7.91
C ASN A 62 -4.60 -6.97 7.83
N ARG A 63 -3.49 -7.09 8.58
CA ARG A 63 -2.57 -8.24 8.68
C ARG A 63 -1.82 -8.62 7.41
N VAL A 64 -2.23 -8.09 6.27
CA VAL A 64 -1.62 -8.30 4.96
C VAL A 64 -1.35 -6.93 4.36
N ALA A 65 -0.14 -6.76 3.82
CA ALA A 65 0.27 -5.55 3.14
C ALA A 65 1.05 -5.89 1.87
N ILE A 66 0.90 -5.05 0.85
CA ILE A 66 1.73 -5.04 -0.36
C ILE A 66 2.49 -3.71 -0.36
N LYS A 67 3.82 -3.79 -0.37
CA LYS A 67 4.71 -2.62 -0.46
C LYS A 67 5.39 -2.63 -1.84
N GLY A 68 5.22 -1.54 -2.58
CA GLY A 68 5.95 -1.25 -3.82
C GLY A 68 7.35 -0.73 -3.59
#